data_AF-A0A7J4DEX2-F1
#
_entry.id   AF-A0A7J4DEX2-F1
#
_cell.length_a   1.000
_cell.length_b   1.000
_cell.length_c   1.000
_cell.angle_alpha   90.00
_cell.angle_beta   90.00
_cell.angle_gamma   90.00
#
_symmetry.space_group_name_H-M   'P 1'
#
loop_
_entity.id
_entity.type
_entity.pdbx_description
1 polymer ?
#
loop_
_entity_poly.entity_id
_entity_poly.type
_entity_poly.pdbx_seq_one_letter_code
_entity_poly.pdbx_strand_id
1 'polypeptide(L)' 'VSEDRFNPHGGAVAIGHPLGATGTRCLMTLVNALERIGGHRGIVTICLGGGNAVAMLVERD' A
#
# COMPACT_ATOMS: atom_id res chain seq x y z
N VAL A 1 7.77 -11.33 2.40
CA VAL A 1 7.94 -9.99 3.02
C VAL A 1 7.91 -10.19 4.52
N SER A 2 8.79 -9.55 5.29
CA SER A 2 8.76 -9.65 6.75
C SER A 2 7.53 -8.92 7.32
N GLU A 3 7.01 -9.36 8.46
CA GLU A 3 5.77 -8.80 9.04
C GLU A 3 5.87 -7.30 9.32
N ASP A 4 7.03 -6.84 9.77
CA ASP A 4 7.34 -5.42 10.01
C ASP A 4 7.29 -4.55 8.74
N ARG A 5 7.29 -5.17 7.56
CA ARG A 5 7.25 -4.48 6.25
C ARG A 5 5.96 -4.73 5.47
N PHE A 6 5.07 -5.60 5.94
CA PHE A 6 3.81 -5.92 5.28
C PHE A 6 2.63 -5.26 6.00
N ASN A 7 2.13 -4.16 5.45
CA ASN A 7 1.03 -3.36 6.02
C ASN A 7 1.26 -2.98 7.51
N PRO A 8 2.41 -2.34 7.86
CA PRO A 8 2.76 -2.02 9.26
C PRO A 8 1.78 -1.04 9.94
N HIS A 9 0.97 -0.33 9.16
CA HIS A 9 -0.06 0.60 9.66
C HIS A 9 -1.49 0.05 9.52
N GLY A 10 -1.63 -1.27 9.36
CA GLY A 10 -2.91 -1.94 9.17
C GLY A 10 -3.42 -1.90 7.72
N GLY A 11 -4.52 -2.60 7.49
CA GLY A 11 -5.08 -2.84 6.15
C GLY A 11 -6.58 -2.63 6.06
N ALA A 12 -7.16 -3.08 4.95
CA ALA A 12 -8.58 -2.91 4.65
C ALA A 12 -9.51 -3.63 5.64
N VAL A 13 -9.04 -4.72 6.28
CA VAL A 13 -9.81 -5.45 7.31
C VAL A 13 -10.13 -4.56 8.51
N ALA A 14 -9.18 -3.72 8.93
CA ALA A 14 -9.34 -2.85 10.10
C ALA A 14 -9.94 -1.48 9.75
N ILE A 15 -9.57 -0.91 8.60
CA ILE A 15 -9.86 0.50 8.26
C ILE A 15 -10.99 0.61 7.21
N GLY A 16 -11.39 -0.51 6.60
CA GLY A 16 -12.40 -0.58 5.54
C GLY A 16 -11.82 -0.56 4.13
N HIS A 17 -12.67 -0.94 3.17
CA HIS A 17 -12.34 -1.06 1.74
C HIS A 17 -13.30 -0.24 0.87
N PRO A 18 -13.17 1.10 0.81
CA PRO A 18 -13.90 1.90 -0.16
C PRO A 18 -13.34 1.61 -1.56
N LEU A 19 -14.05 0.79 -2.35
CA LEU A 19 -13.56 0.19 -3.61
C LEU A 19 -12.74 1.15 -4.49
N GLY A 20 -13.34 2.26 -4.93
CA GLY A 20 -12.67 3.22 -5.81
C GLY A 20 -11.54 4.03 -5.15
N ALA A 21 -11.56 4.19 -3.83
CA ALA A 21 -10.58 5.02 -3.10
C ALA A 21 -9.44 4.20 -2.47
N THR A 22 -9.55 2.87 -2.41
CA THR A 22 -8.55 2.03 -1.73
C THR A 22 -7.18 2.09 -2.38
N GLY A 23 -7.12 2.18 -3.72
CA GLY A 23 -5.87 2.39 -4.48
C GLY A 23 -5.06 3.57 -3.94
N THR A 24 -5.67 4.75 -4.01
CA THR A 24 -5.07 6.00 -3.53
C THR A 24 -4.75 5.93 -2.04
N ARG A 25 -5.64 5.37 -1.22
CA ARG A 25 -5.41 5.21 0.22
C ARG A 25 -4.16 4.36 0.50
N CYS A 26 -4.06 3.17 -0.09
CA CYS A 26 -2.92 2.27 0.13
C CYS A 26 -1.61 2.89 -0.39
N LEU A 27 -1.65 3.54 -1.57
CA LEU A 27 -0.50 4.26 -2.12
C LEU A 27 -0.04 5.36 -1.16
N MET A 28 -0.98 6.17 -0.67
CA MET A 28 -0.65 7.28 0.22
C MET A 28 -0.17 6.78 1.59
N THR A 29 -0.72 5.69 2.10
CA THR A 29 -0.18 5.03 3.30
C THR A 29 1.27 4.61 3.09
N LEU A 30 1.62 4.03 1.94
CA LEU A 30 3.00 3.65 1.61
C LEU A 30 3.92 4.88 1.54
N VAL A 31 3.54 5.91 0.78
CA VAL A 31 4.35 7.13 0.61
C VAL A 31 4.63 7.80 1.96
N ASN A 32 3.61 7.98 2.79
CA ASN A 32 3.77 8.55 4.13
C ASN A 32 4.62 7.66 5.04
N ALA A 33 4.50 6.34 4.94
CA ALA A 33 5.31 5.42 5.73
C ALA A 33 6.79 5.52 5.35
N LEU A 34 7.11 5.52 4.05
CA LEU A 34 8.48 5.70 3.55
C LEU A 34 9.07 7.02 4.03
N GLU A 35 8.31 8.12 3.99
CA GLU A 35 8.75 9.41 4.51
C GLU A 35 9.07 9.36 6.01
N ARG A 36 8.19 8.75 6.82
CA ARG A 36 8.36 8.69 8.28
C ARG A 36 9.57 7.85 8.72
N ILE A 37 9.88 6.79 7.98
CA ILE A 37 10.97 5.85 8.33
C ILE A 37 12.27 6.13 7.59
N GLY A 38 12.32 7.15 6.72
CA GLY A 38 13.45 7.38 5.82
C GLY A 38 13.65 6.24 4.80
N GLY A 39 12.57 5.57 4.42
CA GLY A 39 12.57 4.48 3.46
C GLY A 39 12.66 4.98 2.01
N HIS A 40 13.38 4.24 1.17
CA HIS A 40 13.60 4.61 -0.24
C HIS A 40 12.63 3.93 -1.21
N ARG A 41 12.26 2.66 -0.97
CA ARG A 41 11.47 1.86 -1.93
C ARG A 41 10.32 1.13 -1.26
N GLY A 42 9.20 1.08 -1.95
CA GLY A 42 8.05 0.28 -1.54
C GLY A 42 7.18 -0.15 -2.71
N ILE A 43 6.39 -1.19 -2.50
CA ILE A 43 5.45 -1.69 -3.49
C ILE A 43 4.05 -1.64 -2.88
N VAL A 44 3.10 -1.12 -3.64
CA VAL A 44 1.66 -1.23 -3.33
C VAL A 44 1.00 -2.09 -4.41
N THR A 45 0.09 -2.97 -4.01
CA THR A 45 -0.67 -3.83 -4.93
C THR A 45 -2.08 -4.06 -4.43
N ILE A 46 -3.01 -4.24 -5.36
CA ILE A 46 -4.42 -4.49 -5.10
C ILE A 46 -4.95 -5.52 -6.11
N CYS A 47 -5.72 -6.49 -5.63
CA CYS A 47 -6.50 -7.40 -6.45
C CYS A 47 -7.81 -6.74 -6.91
N LEU A 48 -8.30 -7.16 -8.07
CA LEU A 48 -9.51 -6.63 -8.68
C LEU A 48 -10.46 -7.78 -9.02
N GLY A 49 -11.76 -7.47 -9.11
CA GLY A 49 -12.76 -8.41 -9.60
C GLY A 49 -12.39 -8.96 -10.99
N GLY A 50 -12.77 -10.21 -11.25
CA GLY A 50 -12.47 -10.88 -12.52
C GLY A 50 -11.03 -11.40 -12.66
N GLY A 51 -10.27 -11.49 -11.57
CA GLY A 51 -8.94 -12.12 -11.57
C GLY A 51 -7.79 -11.19 -12.00
N ASN A 52 -8.00 -9.88 -11.96
CA ASN A 52 -6.98 -8.89 -12.32
C ASN A 52 -6.23 -8.38 -11.08
N ALA A 53 -5.10 -7.72 -11.29
CA ALA A 53 -4.37 -7.02 -10.25
C ALA A 53 -3.57 -5.85 -10.82
N VAL A 54 -3.28 -4.87 -9.98
CA VAL A 54 -2.34 -3.78 -10.27
C VAL A 54 -1.27 -3.77 -9.19
N ALA A 55 -0.03 -3.51 -9.59
CA ALA A 55 1.10 -3.29 -8.68
C ALA A 55 1.89 -2.06 -9.14
N MET A 56 2.44 -1.32 -8.19
CA MET A 56 3.25 -0.13 -8.42
C MET A 56 4.45 -0.14 -7.49
N LEU A 57 5.64 0.04 -8.05
CA LEU A 57 6.86 0.36 -7.31
C LEU A 57 6.91 1.88 -7.14
N VAL A 58 7.16 2.32 -5.91
CA VAL A 58 7.38 3.72 -5.57
C VAL A 58 8.81 3.85 -5.05
N GLU A 59 9.53 4.80 -5.62
CA GLU A 59 10.83 5.26 -5.13
C GLU A 59 10.68 6.69 -4.61
N ARG A 60 11.32 6.98 -3.48
CA ARG A 60 11.39 8.32 -2.88
C ARG A 60 12.86 8.72 -2.82
N ASP A 61 13.14 9.88 -3.39
CA ASP A 61 14.47 10.50 -3.39
C ASP A 61 14.88 11.02 -2.00
#